data_AF-A0A441XJN3-F1
#
_entry.id   AF-A0A441XJN3-F1
#
_cell.length_a   1.000
_cell.length_b   1.000
_cell.length_c   1.000
_cell.angle_alpha   90.00
_cell.angle_beta   90.00
_cell.angle_gamma   90.00
#
_symmetry.space_group_name_H-M   'P 1'
#
loop_
_entity.id
_entity.type
_entity.pdbx_description
1 polymer ?
#
loop_
_entity_poly.entity_id
_entity_poly.type
_entity_poly.pdbx_seq_one_letter_code
_entity_poly.pdbx_strand_id
1 'polypeptide(L)'
;MIDNNQIAAEQAIFRAFANSYLRELNSGNPVFHRIGERNFDCVEISLPSRHAVLRIEMKSRSLCGMHLFGQIWMRQDAGPNWHEIEPILAVHLLVLGAREAGSATHRQADVELLERILQSCQATKRYLDAADRAPPLVGFIAAEQSLY
;
A
#
# COMPACT_ATOMS: atom_id res chain seq x y z
N MET A 1 -13.80 -16.15 -10.04
CA MET A 1 -12.92 -16.73 -9.01
C MET A 1 -11.96 -15.64 -8.61
N ILE A 2 -11.96 -15.25 -7.34
CA ILE A 2 -11.05 -14.21 -6.85
C ILE A 2 -9.64 -14.78 -6.87
N ASP A 3 -8.69 -14.06 -7.44
CA ASP A 3 -7.28 -14.45 -7.49
C ASP A 3 -6.61 -14.03 -6.18
N ASN A 4 -6.56 -14.94 -5.20
CA ASN A 4 -6.04 -14.67 -3.87
C ASN A 4 -4.56 -14.22 -3.89
N ASN A 5 -3.76 -14.75 -4.82
CA ASN A 5 -2.35 -14.38 -4.95
C ASN A 5 -2.19 -12.99 -5.57
N GLN A 6 -3.09 -12.58 -6.46
CA GLN A 6 -3.17 -11.18 -6.90
C GLN A 6 -3.45 -10.25 -5.73
N ILE A 7 -4.44 -10.56 -4.88
CA ILE A 7 -4.77 -9.74 -3.69
C ILE A 7 -3.58 -9.68 -2.72
N ALA A 8 -2.94 -10.82 -2.44
CA ALA A 8 -1.79 -10.87 -1.54
C ALA A 8 -0.59 -10.06 -2.09
N ALA A 9 -0.33 -10.13 -3.40
CA ALA A 9 0.71 -9.34 -4.05
C ALA A 9 0.40 -7.83 -3.95
N GLU A 10 -0.83 -7.41 -4.22
CA GLU A 10 -1.22 -6.00 -4.09
C GLU A 10 -1.10 -5.49 -2.65
N GLN A 11 -1.49 -6.31 -1.67
CA GLN A 11 -1.33 -5.99 -0.25
C GLN A 11 0.15 -5.88 0.16
N ALA A 12 1.00 -6.77 -0.33
CA ALA A 12 2.45 -6.74 -0.05
C ALA A 12 3.09 -5.46 -0.63
N ILE A 13 2.77 -5.13 -1.88
CA ILE A 13 3.25 -3.91 -2.55
C ILE A 13 2.74 -2.66 -1.83
N PHE A 14 1.45 -2.61 -1.50
CA PHE A 14 0.89 -1.51 -0.72
C PHE A 14 1.59 -1.37 0.63
N ARG A 15 1.79 -2.46 1.37
CA ARG A 15 2.47 -2.43 2.65
C ARG A 15 3.90 -1.91 2.53
N ALA A 16 4.65 -2.36 1.53
CA ALA A 16 6.01 -1.88 1.29
C ALA A 16 6.01 -0.37 0.97
N PHE A 17 5.17 0.05 0.02
CA PHE A 17 5.12 1.44 -0.42
C PHE A 17 4.61 2.39 0.68
N ALA A 18 3.52 2.04 1.35
CA ALA A 18 2.92 2.87 2.40
C ALA A 18 3.85 3.03 3.61
N ASN A 19 4.59 1.98 4.00
CA ASN A 19 5.58 2.11 5.08
C ASN A 19 6.70 3.08 4.69
N SER A 20 7.25 3.00 3.47
CA SER A 20 8.24 3.96 2.99
C SER A 20 7.68 5.38 2.91
N TYR A 21 6.47 5.55 2.38
CA TYR A 21 5.80 6.84 2.28
C TYR A 21 5.60 7.51 3.65
N LEU A 22 5.07 6.77 4.62
CA LEU A 22 4.83 7.26 5.98
C LEU A 22 6.14 7.63 6.70
N ARG A 23 7.22 6.89 6.42
CA ARG A 23 8.52 7.11 7.03
C ARG A 23 9.26 8.31 6.43
N GLU A 24 9.19 8.48 5.10
CA GLU A 24 10.10 9.36 4.37
C GLU A 24 9.46 10.65 3.89
N LEU A 25 8.14 10.68 3.68
CA LEU A 25 7.46 11.80 3.02
C LEU A 25 6.42 12.45 3.94
N ASN A 26 5.48 11.67 4.46
CA ASN A 26 4.38 12.20 5.25
C ASN A 26 3.84 11.12 6.19
N SER A 27 4.07 11.29 7.50
CA SER A 27 3.62 10.37 8.56
C SER A 27 2.09 10.30 8.73
N GLY A 28 1.36 11.19 8.05
CA GLY A 28 -0.08 11.35 8.13
C GLY A 28 -0.56 11.79 9.51
N ASN A 29 -1.87 11.99 9.62
CA ASN A 29 -2.54 12.38 10.85
C ASN A 29 -3.22 11.16 11.49
N PRO A 30 -2.92 10.81 12.75
CA PRO A 30 -3.63 9.73 13.41
C PRO A 30 -5.10 10.13 13.65
N VAL A 31 -6.03 9.27 13.23
CA VAL A 31 -7.48 9.51 13.37
C VAL A 31 -8.21 8.20 13.67
N PHE A 32 -9.39 8.29 14.27
CA PHE A 32 -10.32 7.17 14.33
C PHE A 32 -11.32 7.24 13.18
N HIS A 33 -11.40 6.19 12.37
CA HIS A 33 -12.44 6.04 11.36
C HIS A 33 -13.61 5.25 11.93
N ARG A 34 -14.81 5.84 11.93
CA ARG A 34 -16.03 5.19 12.41
C ARG A 34 -16.91 4.75 11.24
N ILE A 35 -17.24 3.46 11.20
CA ILE A 35 -18.21 2.88 10.27
C ILE A 35 -19.25 2.12 11.12
N GLY A 36 -20.46 2.67 11.21
CA GLY A 36 -21.49 2.17 12.11
C GLY A 36 -21.04 2.21 13.57
N GLU A 37 -20.99 1.05 14.22
CA GLU A 37 -20.54 0.89 15.61
C GLU A 37 -19.05 0.56 15.73
N ARG A 38 -18.35 0.30 14.62
CA ARG A 38 -16.92 -0.05 14.63
C ARG A 38 -16.06 1.21 14.51
N ASN A 39 -15.00 1.25 15.31
CA ASN A 39 -13.95 2.26 15.22
C ASN A 39 -12.65 1.59 14.79
N PHE A 40 -11.99 2.17 13.80
CA PHE A 40 -10.70 1.74 13.27
C PHE A 40 -9.65 2.79 13.64
N ASP A 41 -8.52 2.37 14.21
CA ASP A 41 -7.35 3.23 14.34
C ASP A 41 -6.75 3.42 12.94
N CYS A 42 -6.63 4.66 12.48
CA CYS A 42 -6.19 4.95 11.12
C CYS A 42 -5.10 6.02 11.11
N VAL A 43 -4.43 6.10 9.96
CA VAL A 43 -3.70 7.28 9.54
C VAL A 43 -4.43 7.93 8.37
N GLU A 44 -4.57 9.25 8.42
CA GLU A 44 -5.17 10.07 7.37
C GLU A 44 -4.09 10.80 6.58
N ILE A 45 -4.16 10.72 5.25
CA ILE A 45 -3.25 11.38 4.32
C ILE A 45 -4.07 12.23 3.36
N SER A 46 -3.85 13.53 3.39
CA SER A 46 -4.44 14.47 2.43
C SER A 46 -3.60 14.48 1.13
N LEU A 47 -4.29 14.46 -0.01
CA LEU A 47 -3.70 14.53 -1.35
C LEU A 47 -4.33 15.72 -2.09
N PRO A 48 -3.90 16.96 -1.81
CA PRO A 48 -4.61 18.17 -2.24
C PRO A 48 -4.71 18.31 -3.76
N SER A 49 -3.66 17.96 -4.53
CA SER A 49 -3.73 18.08 -6.00
C SER A 49 -4.70 17.08 -6.65
N ARG A 50 -5.15 16.08 -5.88
CA ARG A 50 -6.10 15.05 -6.31
C ARG A 50 -7.48 15.26 -5.73
N HIS A 51 -7.69 16.32 -4.94
CA HIS A 51 -8.93 16.52 -4.19
C HIS A 51 -9.36 15.22 -3.51
N ALA A 52 -8.42 14.54 -2.84
CA ALA A 52 -8.67 13.26 -2.21
C ALA A 52 -8.04 13.19 -0.81
N VAL A 53 -8.67 12.41 0.05
CA VAL A 53 -8.16 12.05 1.37
C VAL A 53 -8.20 10.54 1.50
N LEU A 54 -7.09 9.97 1.94
CA LEU A 54 -6.97 8.55 2.25
C LEU A 54 -7.02 8.33 3.76
N ARG A 55 -7.70 7.26 4.18
CA ARG A 55 -7.58 6.68 5.51
C ARG A 55 -7.11 5.26 5.38
N ILE A 56 -6.04 4.94 6.09
CA ILE A 56 -5.44 3.61 6.09
C ILE A 56 -5.57 3.07 7.51
N GLU A 57 -6.27 1.95 7.67
CA GLU A 57 -6.37 1.26 8.96
C GLU A 57 -4.98 0.79 9.42
N MET A 58 -4.67 1.05 10.70
CA MET A 58 -3.46 0.64 11.39
C MET A 58 -3.78 -0.58 12.26
N LYS A 59 -3.59 -1.79 11.73
CA LYS A 59 -3.76 -3.03 12.51
C LYS A 59 -2.67 -3.21 13.55
N SER A 60 -1.47 -2.72 13.28
CA SER A 60 -0.37 -2.69 14.23
C SER A 60 0.58 -1.52 13.94
N ARG A 61 0.86 -0.72 14.97
CA ARG A 61 1.86 0.36 14.90
C ARG A 61 3.23 -0.18 15.30
N SER A 62 4.23 0.08 14.47
CA SER A 62 5.63 -0.24 14.76
C SER A 62 6.39 1.04 15.06
N LEU A 63 7.25 1.02 16.08
CA LEU A 63 8.17 2.12 16.38
C LEU A 63 9.33 2.21 15.37
N CYS A 64 9.57 1.14 14.62
CA CYS A 64 10.65 1.04 13.64
C CYS A 64 10.15 1.20 12.19
N GLY A 65 8.90 1.66 12.01
CA GLY A 65 8.34 1.98 10.69
C GLY A 65 7.80 0.80 9.87
N MET A 66 7.72 -0.41 10.44
CA MET A 66 7.12 -1.58 9.79
C MET A 66 5.69 -1.80 10.28
N HIS A 67 4.77 -0.94 9.87
CA HIS A 67 3.36 -1.02 10.23
C HIS A 67 2.66 -2.20 9.53
N LEU A 68 1.61 -2.68 10.17
CA LEU A 68 0.63 -3.57 9.56
C LEU A 68 -0.63 -2.77 9.26
N PHE A 69 -1.04 -2.81 7.99
CA PHE A 69 -2.22 -2.09 7.52
C PHE A 69 -3.42 -3.02 7.37
N GLY A 70 -4.61 -2.43 7.45
CA GLY A 70 -5.88 -3.10 7.19
C GLY A 70 -6.59 -2.51 5.97
N GLN A 71 -7.87 -2.21 6.13
CA GLN A 71 -8.70 -1.60 5.11
C GLN A 71 -8.22 -0.20 4.75
N ILE A 72 -8.52 0.21 3.51
CA ILE A 72 -8.14 1.51 2.97
C ILE A 72 -9.40 2.17 2.46
N TRP A 73 -9.64 3.41 2.90
CA TRP A 73 -10.75 4.20 2.44
C TRP A 73 -10.28 5.46 1.75
N MET A 74 -11.02 5.86 0.73
CA MET A 74 -10.86 7.14 0.08
C MET A 74 -12.14 7.95 0.25
N ARG A 75 -11.95 9.26 0.35
CA ARG A 75 -13.00 10.25 0.19
C ARG A 75 -12.49 11.35 -0.75
N GLN A 76 -13.34 11.77 -1.68
CA GLN A 76 -13.08 12.99 -2.46
C GLN A 76 -13.23 14.21 -1.53
N ASP A 77 -12.38 15.22 -1.67
CA ASP A 77 -12.28 16.35 -0.74
C ASP A 77 -13.61 17.12 -0.61
N ALA A 78 -14.39 17.18 -1.69
CA ALA A 78 -15.72 17.79 -1.73
C ALA A 78 -16.87 16.83 -1.37
N GLY A 79 -16.60 15.54 -1.18
CA GLY A 79 -17.61 14.51 -0.92
C GLY A 79 -17.68 14.12 0.56
N PRO A 80 -18.87 13.83 1.12
CA PRO A 80 -18.98 13.40 2.51
C PRO A 80 -18.64 11.91 2.73
N ASN A 81 -18.69 11.10 1.67
CA ASN A 81 -18.74 9.64 1.79
C ASN A 81 -17.36 9.00 1.64
N TRP A 82 -16.95 8.26 2.66
CA TRP A 82 -15.84 7.33 2.59
C TRP A 82 -16.28 6.06 1.88
N HIS A 83 -15.44 5.54 1.01
CA HIS A 83 -15.62 4.21 0.42
C HIS A 83 -14.31 3.45 0.45
N GLU A 84 -14.40 2.13 0.57
CA GLU A 84 -13.23 1.27 0.54
C GLU A 84 -12.60 1.28 -0.87
N ILE A 85 -11.28 1.13 -0.93
CA ILE A 85 -10.52 1.05 -2.19
C ILE A 85 -9.51 -0.09 -2.14
N GLU A 86 -9.18 -0.61 -3.32
CA GLU A 86 -8.17 -1.65 -3.46
C GLU A 86 -6.76 -1.13 -3.19
N PRO A 87 -5.84 -1.97 -2.67
CA PRO A 87 -4.48 -1.56 -2.35
C PRO A 87 -3.71 -0.97 -3.55
N ILE A 88 -3.90 -1.51 -4.76
CA ILE A 88 -3.21 -0.99 -5.94
C ILE A 88 -3.64 0.45 -6.30
N LEU A 89 -4.91 0.80 -6.08
CA LEU A 89 -5.40 2.16 -6.27
C LEU A 89 -4.80 3.09 -5.21
N ALA A 90 -4.69 2.63 -3.97
CA ALA A 90 -4.05 3.40 -2.91
C ALA A 90 -2.57 3.68 -3.21
N VAL A 91 -1.83 2.70 -3.74
CA VAL A 91 -0.43 2.88 -4.18
C VAL A 91 -0.33 3.95 -5.27
N HIS A 92 -1.20 3.91 -6.28
CA HIS A 92 -1.23 4.94 -7.33
C HIS A 92 -1.40 6.34 -6.71
N LEU A 93 -2.37 6.51 -5.81
CA LEU A 93 -2.64 7.79 -5.16
C LEU A 93 -1.45 8.28 -4.32
N LEU A 94 -0.77 7.37 -3.60
CA LEU A 94 0.42 7.70 -2.82
C LEU A 94 1.62 8.06 -3.71
N VAL A 95 1.81 7.38 -4.85
CA VAL A 95 2.84 7.76 -5.84
C VAL A 95 2.59 9.19 -6.31
N LEU A 96 1.34 9.53 -6.63
CA LEU A 96 1.00 10.90 -7.03
C LEU A 96 1.24 11.91 -5.90
N GLY A 97 0.91 11.57 -4.66
CA GLY A 97 1.21 12.41 -3.49
C GLY A 97 2.71 12.61 -3.26
N ALA A 98 3.52 11.58 -3.49
CA ALA A 98 4.97 11.65 -3.33
C ALA A 98 5.59 12.65 -4.30
N ARG A 99 5.03 12.76 -5.51
CA ARG A 99 5.46 13.76 -6.51
C ARG A 99 5.23 15.19 -6.03
N GLU A 100 4.12 15.42 -5.32
CA GLU A 100 3.78 16.76 -4.81
C GLU A 100 4.69 17.17 -3.66
N ALA A 101 5.14 16.21 -2.84
CA ALA A 101 6.09 16.44 -1.76
C ALA A 101 7.54 16.66 -2.26
N GLY A 102 7.89 16.11 -3.43
CA GLY A 102 9.20 16.28 -4.06
C GLY A 102 9.33 17.61 -4.83
N SER A 103 10.38 18.39 -4.56
CA SER A 103 10.54 19.75 -5.11
C SER A 103 10.79 19.86 -6.62
N ALA A 104 11.14 18.76 -7.29
CA ALA A 104 11.26 18.69 -8.75
C ALA A 104 11.48 17.23 -9.17
N THR A 105 10.53 16.60 -9.87
CA THR A 105 10.78 15.29 -10.47
C THR A 105 10.10 15.15 -11.82
N HIS A 106 10.90 14.79 -12.82
CA HIS A 106 10.55 14.68 -14.22
C HIS A 106 9.39 13.68 -14.43
N ARG A 107 8.38 14.06 -15.21
CA ARG A 107 7.22 13.23 -15.58
C ARG A 107 7.57 11.80 -16.03
N GLN A 108 8.75 11.62 -16.61
CA GLN A 108 9.28 10.33 -17.05
C GLN A 108 9.63 9.39 -15.89
N ALA A 109 10.18 9.90 -14.79
CA ALA A 109 10.48 9.12 -13.60
C ALA A 109 9.21 8.58 -12.91
N ASP A 110 8.09 9.30 -13.05
CA ASP A 110 6.80 8.91 -12.47
C ASP A 110 6.19 7.70 -13.19
N VAL A 111 6.24 7.73 -14.53
CA VAL A 111 5.76 6.63 -15.36
C VAL A 111 6.61 5.39 -15.11
N GLU A 112 7.94 5.57 -15.05
CA GLU A 112 8.86 4.48 -14.74
C GLU A 112 8.62 3.90 -13.34
N LEU A 113 8.36 4.74 -12.33
CA LEU A 113 8.05 4.27 -10.98
C LEU A 113 6.75 3.45 -10.96
N LEU A 114 5.69 3.94 -11.59
CA LEU A 114 4.43 3.20 -11.69
C LEU A 114 4.61 1.87 -12.44
N GLU A 115 5.34 1.88 -13.55
CA GLU A 115 5.65 0.67 -14.31
C GLU A 115 6.40 -0.35 -13.45
N ARG A 116 7.47 0.08 -12.75
CA ARG A 116 8.25 -0.79 -11.85
C ARG A 116 7.42 -1.34 -10.70
N ILE A 117 6.51 -0.55 -10.13
CA ILE A 117 5.58 -1.02 -9.09
C ILE A 117 4.65 -2.11 -9.63
N LEU A 118 4.08 -1.93 -10.82
CA LEU A 118 3.22 -2.93 -11.45
C LEU A 118 3.99 -4.20 -11.81
N GLN A 119 5.21 -4.07 -12.33
CA GLN A 119 6.11 -5.20 -12.61
C GLN A 119 6.46 -5.94 -11.32
N SER A 120 6.74 -5.23 -10.22
CA SER A 120 6.99 -5.83 -8.90
C SER A 120 5.77 -6.59 -8.41
N CYS A 121 4.57 -6.03 -8.53
CA CYS A 121 3.33 -6.72 -8.15
C CYS A 121 3.13 -8.02 -8.94
N GLN A 122 3.36 -7.99 -10.25
CA GLN A 122 3.28 -9.18 -11.10
C GLN A 122 4.37 -10.22 -10.78
N ALA A 123 5.57 -9.77 -10.41
CA ALA A 123 6.64 -10.65 -9.96
C ALA A 123 6.28 -11.34 -8.64
N THR A 124 5.86 -10.58 -7.62
CA THR A 124 5.43 -11.12 -6.31
C THR A 124 4.28 -12.12 -6.47
N LYS A 125 3.29 -11.82 -7.32
CA LYS A 125 2.24 -12.80 -7.64
C LYS A 125 2.81 -14.10 -8.22
N ARG A 126 3.70 -14.01 -9.23
CA ARG A 126 4.31 -15.21 -9.84
C ARG A 126 5.10 -16.03 -8.81
N TYR A 127 5.73 -15.37 -7.86
CA TYR A 127 6.42 -16.06 -6.76
C TYR A 127 5.46 -16.75 -5.80
N LEU A 128 4.34 -16.10 -5.44
CA LEU A 128 3.28 -16.72 -4.64
C LEU A 128 2.68 -17.94 -5.35
N ASP A 129 2.37 -17.81 -6.65
CA ASP A 129 1.86 -18.92 -7.48
C ASP A 129 2.83 -20.11 -7.55
N ALA A 130 4.14 -19.83 -7.53
CA ALA A 130 5.17 -20.86 -7.51
C ALA A 130 5.33 -21.49 -6.11
N ALA A 131 5.26 -20.69 -5.04
CA ALA A 131 5.38 -21.14 -3.66
C ALA A 131 4.24 -22.09 -3.26
N ASP A 132 2.99 -21.81 -3.69
CA ASP A 132 1.83 -22.68 -3.44
C ASP A 132 2.00 -24.10 -4.02
N ARG A 133 2.86 -24.25 -5.04
CA ARG A 133 3.12 -25.53 -5.71
C ARG A 133 4.39 -26.22 -5.21
N ALA A 134 5.21 -25.54 -4.43
CA ALA A 134 6.49 -26.06 -3.97
C ALA A 134 6.30 -26.87 -2.67
N PRO A 135 7.01 -28.00 -2.51
CA PRO A 135 7.06 -28.68 -1.22
C PRO A 135 7.73 -27.77 -0.18
N PRO A 136 7.34 -27.86 1.11
CA PRO A 136 8.00 -27.09 2.17
C PRO A 136 9.48 -27.48 2.23
N LEU A 137 10.34 -26.53 1.87
CA LEU A 137 11.79 -26.70 1.84
C LEU A 137 12.38 -26.12 3.15
N VAL A 138 13.36 -26.82 3.70
CA VAL A 138 14.08 -26.42 4.93
C VAL A 138 15.57 -26.34 4.62
N GLY A 139 16.26 -25.39 5.25
CA GLY A 139 17.71 -25.19 5.10
C GLY A 139 18.07 -23.87 4.44
N PHE A 140 19.37 -23.64 4.28
CA PHE A 140 19.91 -22.35 3.82
C PHE A 140 19.33 -21.91 2.47
N ILE A 141 19.35 -22.78 1.45
CA ILE A 141 18.84 -22.44 0.12
C ILE A 141 17.33 -22.14 0.15
N ALA A 142 16.58 -22.86 0.98
CA ALA A 142 15.15 -22.61 1.14
C ALA A 142 14.88 -21.23 1.75
N ALA A 143 15.69 -20.83 2.74
CA ALA A 143 15.60 -19.50 3.35
C ALA A 143 15.94 -18.39 2.35
N GLU A 144 17.03 -18.53 1.59
CA GLU A 144 17.41 -17.57 0.55
C GLU A 144 16.35 -17.42 -0.56
N GLN A 145 15.60 -18.49 -0.86
CA GLN A 145 14.53 -18.48 -1.86
C GLN A 145 13.15 -18.10 -1.30
N SER A 146 13.04 -17.83 0.01
CA SER A 146 11.75 -17.52 0.66
C SER A 146 11.37 -16.04 0.63
N LEU A 147 12.26 -15.17 0.14
CA LEU A 147 12.02 -13.74 -0.02
C LEU A 147 11.47 -13.46 -1.42
N TYR A 148 10.22 -13.03 -1.52
CA TYR A 148 9.50 -12.73 -2.76
C TYR A 148 8.66 -11.45 -2.68
#